data_AF-A0A366E4F3-F1
#
_entry.id   AF-A0A366E4F3-F1
#
_cell.length_a   1.000
_cell.length_b   1.000
_cell.length_c   1.000
_cell.angle_alpha   90.00
_cell.angle_beta   90.00
_cell.angle_gamma   90.00
#
_symmetry.space_group_name_H-M   'P 1'
#
loop_
_entity.id
_entity.type
_entity.pdbx_description
1 polymer ?
#
loop_
_entity_poly.entity_id
_entity_poly.type
_entity_poly.pdbx_seq_one_letter_code
_entity_poly.pdbx_strand_id
1 'polypeptide(L)'
;MHIGQKIKELRNLKLWTQSKLAEIAGVSERTIRRLEAGENTEKETLLLVLNALGTNLEEIGDMFNDDETIKEESKVKFTDMRFLKRIESGRELVRIIASAHQYGYDYHDCKIEEQIKKSQEFLSVPADVLDIWDMIEIGQRFDLENDLSKLIKELAEMGLWVFGDRQVDNNNWVTAIVEIYSKDNPLIQKVKFDKDLMQKSK
;
A
#
# COMPACT_ATOMS: atom_id res chain seq x y z
N MET A 1 -3.49 3.69 -29.48
CA MET A 1 -2.32 3.63 -28.57
C MET A 1 -1.31 2.61 -29.07
N HIS A 2 0.00 2.87 -29.05
CA HIS A 2 1.00 1.87 -29.48
C HIS A 2 1.44 0.95 -28.33
N ILE A 3 2.02 -0.21 -28.65
CA ILE A 3 2.41 -1.23 -27.66
C ILE A 3 3.36 -0.68 -26.57
N GLY A 4 4.31 0.17 -26.96
CA GLY A 4 5.20 0.88 -26.02
C GLY A 4 4.50 1.74 -24.97
N GLN A 5 3.41 2.43 -25.34
CA GLN A 5 2.60 3.22 -24.40
C GLN A 5 1.88 2.31 -23.40
N LYS A 6 1.32 1.18 -23.87
CA LYS A 6 0.70 0.16 -23.02
C LYS A 6 1.69 -0.39 -21.98
N ILE A 7 2.92 -0.69 -22.41
CA ILE A 7 4.01 -1.15 -21.54
C ILE A 7 4.36 -0.10 -20.49
N LYS A 8 4.44 1.18 -20.88
CA LYS A 8 4.71 2.30 -19.97
C LYS A 8 3.64 2.43 -18.88
N GLU A 9 2.37 2.27 -19.25
CA GLU A 9 1.24 2.33 -18.32
C GLU A 9 1.28 1.17 -17.33
N LEU A 10 1.49 -0.07 -17.79
CA LEU A 10 1.66 -1.24 -16.92
C LEU A 10 2.85 -1.11 -15.98
N ARG A 11 3.97 -0.56 -16.47
CA ARG A 11 5.13 -0.28 -15.61
C ARG A 11 4.78 0.72 -14.50
N ASN A 12 4.07 1.80 -14.85
CA ASN A 12 3.65 2.82 -13.88
C ASN A 12 2.60 2.28 -12.89
N LEU A 13 1.68 1.41 -13.33
CA LEU A 13 0.74 0.66 -12.47
C LEU A 13 1.44 -0.13 -11.37
N LYS A 14 2.59 -0.73 -11.71
CA LYS A 14 3.44 -1.45 -10.74
C LYS A 14 4.41 -0.56 -9.97
N LEU A 15 4.35 0.77 -10.13
CA LEU A 15 5.28 1.76 -9.55
C LEU A 15 6.76 1.50 -9.89
N TRP A 16 7.04 0.86 -11.03
CA TRP A 16 8.41 0.54 -11.42
C TRP A 16 9.05 1.69 -12.19
N THR A 17 10.32 1.97 -11.95
CA THR A 17 11.11 2.87 -12.82
C THR A 17 11.52 2.14 -14.10
N GLN A 18 11.93 2.87 -15.16
CA GLN A 18 12.48 2.24 -16.38
C GLN A 18 13.67 1.34 -16.04
N SER A 19 14.52 1.77 -15.11
CA SER A 19 15.64 0.98 -14.60
C SER A 19 15.17 -0.30 -13.90
N LYS A 20 14.07 -0.27 -13.14
CA LYS A 20 13.54 -1.45 -12.45
C LYS A 20 12.96 -2.46 -13.44
N LEU A 21 12.22 -2.02 -14.45
CA LEU A 21 11.71 -2.90 -15.49
C LEU A 21 12.85 -3.52 -16.32
N ALA A 22 13.87 -2.73 -16.62
CA ALA A 22 15.06 -3.20 -17.33
C ALA A 22 15.78 -4.32 -16.57
N GLU A 23 15.97 -4.14 -15.25
CA GLU A 23 16.56 -5.14 -14.35
C GLU A 23 15.77 -6.45 -14.38
N ILE A 24 14.45 -6.39 -14.23
CA ILE A 24 13.58 -7.60 -14.17
C ILE A 24 13.52 -8.29 -15.54
N ALA A 25 13.45 -7.53 -16.63
CA ALA A 25 13.37 -8.06 -17.99
C ALA A 25 14.73 -8.53 -18.54
N GLY A 26 15.85 -8.28 -17.83
CA GLY A 26 17.19 -8.63 -18.31
C GLY A 26 17.64 -7.84 -19.53
N VAL A 27 17.18 -6.58 -19.68
CA VAL A 27 17.50 -5.71 -20.81
C VAL A 27 18.09 -4.38 -20.32
N SER A 28 18.57 -3.53 -21.23
CA SER A 28 19.08 -2.20 -20.86
C SER A 28 17.94 -1.20 -20.60
N GLU A 29 18.15 -0.22 -19.72
CA GLU A 29 17.20 0.89 -19.52
C GLU A 29 16.95 1.65 -20.83
N ARG A 30 17.99 1.79 -21.67
CA ARG A 30 17.87 2.37 -23.01
C ARG A 30 16.89 1.59 -23.88
N THR A 31 16.88 0.27 -23.78
CA THR A 31 15.94 -0.61 -24.48
C THR A 31 14.50 -0.35 -24.04
N ILE A 32 14.26 -0.26 -22.73
CA ILE A 32 12.93 0.07 -22.18
C ILE A 32 12.47 1.46 -22.64
N ARG A 33 13.35 2.47 -22.57
CA ARG A 33 13.02 3.84 -23.00
C ARG A 33 12.61 3.92 -24.47
N ARG A 34 13.37 3.25 -25.35
CA ARG A 34 13.09 3.19 -26.80
C ARG A 34 11.77 2.46 -27.07
N LEU A 35 11.57 1.32 -26.40
CA LEU A 35 10.34 0.54 -26.50
C LEU A 35 9.13 1.37 -26.07
N GLU A 36 9.19 2.07 -24.94
CA GLU A 36 8.12 2.94 -24.45
C GLU A 36 7.86 4.16 -25.34
N ALA A 37 8.87 4.61 -26.09
CA ALA A 37 8.74 5.68 -27.09
C ALA A 37 8.15 5.19 -28.42
N GLY A 38 7.89 3.89 -28.56
CA GLY A 38 7.33 3.29 -29.78
C GLY A 38 8.36 3.05 -30.87
N GLU A 39 9.65 3.05 -30.54
CA GLU A 39 10.70 2.69 -31.50
C GLU A 39 10.73 1.19 -31.78
N ASN A 40 11.12 0.82 -33.01
CA ASN A 40 11.28 -0.57 -33.41
C ASN A 40 12.23 -1.31 -32.47
N THR A 41 11.71 -2.40 -31.90
CA THR A 41 12.40 -3.28 -30.96
C THR A 41 12.18 -4.71 -31.41
N GLU A 42 13.16 -5.58 -31.18
CA GLU A 42 13.06 -6.98 -31.55
C GLU A 42 11.94 -7.69 -30.79
N LYS A 43 11.25 -8.60 -31.48
CA LYS A 43 10.10 -9.34 -30.92
C LYS A 43 10.48 -10.12 -29.65
N GLU A 44 11.69 -10.65 -29.60
CA GLU A 44 12.23 -11.37 -28.44
C GLU A 44 12.40 -10.44 -27.22
N THR A 45 12.96 -9.26 -27.44
CA THR A 45 13.08 -8.23 -26.40
C THR A 45 11.70 -7.77 -25.90
N LEU A 46 10.74 -7.62 -26.79
CA LEU A 46 9.36 -7.29 -26.43
C LEU A 46 8.74 -8.37 -25.54
N LEU A 47 8.93 -9.65 -25.87
CA LEU A 47 8.42 -10.77 -25.05
C LEU A 47 9.07 -10.82 -23.66
N LEU A 48 10.37 -10.58 -23.54
CA LEU A 48 11.05 -10.50 -22.24
C LEU A 48 10.46 -9.41 -21.35
N VAL A 49 10.16 -8.24 -21.92
CA VAL A 49 9.55 -7.12 -21.19
C VAL A 49 8.11 -7.44 -20.78
N LEU A 50 7.33 -8.09 -21.63
CA LEU A 50 5.95 -8.50 -21.29
C LEU A 50 5.94 -9.56 -20.19
N ASN A 51 6.83 -10.55 -20.27
CA ASN A 51 7.00 -11.57 -19.24
C ASN A 51 7.40 -10.95 -17.89
N ALA A 52 8.31 -9.97 -17.90
CA ALA A 52 8.69 -9.23 -16.69
C ALA A 52 7.50 -8.46 -16.07
N LEU A 53 6.57 -7.99 -16.90
CA LEU A 53 5.32 -7.36 -16.45
C LEU A 53 4.24 -8.37 -16.05
N GLY A 54 4.48 -9.67 -16.26
CA GLY A 54 3.51 -10.74 -15.98
C GLY A 54 2.33 -10.74 -16.94
N THR A 55 2.56 -10.39 -18.21
CA THR A 55 1.52 -10.38 -19.25
C THR A 55 2.07 -10.89 -20.59
N ASN A 56 1.22 -10.97 -21.63
CA ASN A 56 1.60 -11.37 -22.99
C ASN A 56 1.00 -10.43 -24.06
N LEU A 57 1.28 -10.73 -25.34
CA LEU A 57 0.86 -9.88 -26.48
C LEU A 57 -0.67 -9.88 -26.73
N GLU A 58 -1.36 -10.96 -26.38
CA GLU A 58 -2.81 -11.07 -26.53
C GLU A 58 -3.51 -10.28 -25.43
N GLU A 59 -3.11 -10.51 -24.17
CA GLU A 59 -3.63 -9.79 -23.00
C GLU A 59 -3.44 -8.28 -23.11
N ILE A 60 -2.25 -7.81 -23.47
CA ILE A 60 -1.98 -6.37 -23.64
C ILE A 60 -2.72 -5.78 -24.85
N GLY A 61 -3.08 -6.61 -25.84
CA GLY A 61 -3.97 -6.24 -26.94
C GLY A 61 -5.35 -5.89 -26.40
N ASP A 62 -5.94 -6.83 -25.66
CA ASP A 62 -7.31 -6.78 -25.14
C ASP A 62 -7.51 -5.74 -24.04
N MET A 63 -6.50 -5.50 -23.19
CA MET A 63 -6.55 -4.51 -22.10
C MET A 63 -6.84 -3.06 -22.55
N PHE A 64 -6.70 -2.77 -23.85
CA PHE A 64 -6.87 -1.42 -24.40
C PHE A 64 -7.53 -1.42 -25.79
N ASN A 65 -8.37 -2.40 -26.09
CA ASN A 65 -9.23 -2.35 -27.28
C ASN A 65 -10.39 -1.39 -26.98
N ASP A 66 -10.54 -0.37 -27.83
CA ASP A 66 -11.55 0.71 -27.76
C ASP A 66 -12.96 0.20 -28.11
N ASP A 67 -13.41 -0.91 -27.51
CA ASP A 67 -14.81 -1.30 -27.58
C ASP A 67 -15.55 -0.63 -26.41
N GLU A 68 -16.43 0.31 -26.74
CA GLU A 68 -17.10 1.22 -25.82
C GLU A 68 -18.05 0.54 -24.79
N THR A 69 -18.02 -0.78 -24.71
CA THR A 69 -18.87 -1.60 -23.84
C THR A 69 -18.20 -2.03 -22.53
N ILE A 70 -16.92 -1.73 -22.31
CA ILE A 70 -16.23 -1.94 -21.02
C ILE A 70 -15.91 -0.58 -20.38
N LYS A 71 -16.94 0.21 -20.06
CA LYS A 71 -16.79 1.49 -19.31
C LYS A 71 -17.06 1.36 -17.81
N GLU A 72 -17.36 0.16 -17.30
CA GLU A 72 -17.71 -0.03 -15.88
C GLU A 72 -16.70 -0.86 -15.06
N GLU A 73 -15.98 -1.82 -15.66
CA GLU A 73 -15.12 -2.74 -14.87
C GLU A 73 -13.62 -2.34 -14.83
N SER A 74 -13.17 -1.46 -15.73
CA SER A 74 -11.77 -1.00 -15.83
C SER A 74 -11.53 0.41 -15.27
N LYS A 75 -12.47 0.91 -14.45
CA LYS A 75 -12.20 1.94 -13.43
C LYS A 75 -11.83 1.28 -12.10
N VAL A 76 -10.85 0.38 -12.08
CA VAL A 76 -10.00 0.29 -10.89
C VAL A 76 -9.13 1.54 -10.92
N LYS A 77 -9.79 2.63 -10.51
CA LYS A 77 -9.24 3.91 -10.17
C LYS A 77 -7.91 3.64 -9.46
N PHE A 78 -6.79 4.03 -10.07
CA PHE A 78 -5.49 4.19 -9.40
C PHE A 78 -5.59 4.98 -8.07
N THR A 79 -6.75 5.57 -7.80
CA THR A 79 -7.09 6.34 -6.62
C THR A 79 -7.34 5.50 -5.36
N ASP A 80 -7.25 4.16 -5.38
CA ASP A 80 -7.35 3.35 -4.15
C ASP A 80 -6.04 2.65 -3.77
N MET A 81 -4.90 3.19 -4.23
CA MET A 81 -3.59 2.81 -3.71
C MET A 81 -3.41 3.44 -2.33
N ARG A 82 -3.67 2.64 -1.28
CA ARG A 82 -3.61 3.08 0.12
C ARG A 82 -2.21 2.87 0.68
N PHE A 83 -1.60 3.94 1.16
CA PHE A 83 -0.31 3.88 1.84
C PHE A 83 -0.52 3.96 3.34
N LEU A 84 -0.23 2.87 4.04
CA LEU A 84 -0.22 2.87 5.49
C LEU A 84 1.14 3.35 6.00
N LYS A 85 1.12 4.16 7.07
CA LYS A 85 2.33 4.66 7.71
C LYS A 85 2.74 3.71 8.82
N ARG A 86 4.04 3.46 8.95
CA ARG A 86 4.56 2.69 10.09
C ARG A 86 4.28 3.45 11.38
N ILE A 87 3.73 2.75 12.36
CA ILE A 87 3.40 3.26 13.69
C ILE A 87 4.47 2.73 14.66
N GLU A 88 5.17 3.64 15.33
CA GLU A 88 6.25 3.28 16.26
C GLU A 88 5.89 3.57 17.72
N SER A 89 4.78 4.26 17.98
CA SER A 89 4.31 4.58 19.33
C SER A 89 2.80 4.58 19.46
N GLY A 90 2.30 4.33 20.67
CA GLY A 90 0.88 4.38 20.98
C GLY A 90 0.27 5.77 20.77
N ARG A 91 1.06 6.84 20.93
CA ARG A 91 0.63 8.21 20.60
C ARG A 91 0.31 8.39 19.12
N GLU A 92 1.12 7.82 18.24
CA GLU A 92 0.85 7.85 16.80
C GLU A 92 -0.44 7.09 16.47
N LEU A 93 -0.64 5.94 17.11
CA LEU A 93 -1.85 5.15 16.95
C LEU A 93 -3.09 5.89 17.46
N VAL A 94 -3.04 6.46 18.66
CA VAL A 94 -4.13 7.24 19.26
C VAL A 94 -4.56 8.38 18.34
N ARG A 95 -3.63 9.06 17.65
CA ARG A 95 -3.98 10.10 16.67
C ARG A 95 -4.78 9.58 15.47
N ILE A 96 -4.58 8.32 15.10
CA ILE A 96 -5.31 7.68 14.01
C ILE A 96 -6.71 7.27 14.47
N ILE A 97 -6.83 6.68 15.67
CA ILE A 97 -8.10 6.14 16.19
C ILE A 97 -9.00 7.18 16.85
N ALA A 98 -8.44 8.27 17.37
CA ALA A 98 -9.19 9.30 18.08
C ALA A 98 -10.30 9.86 17.20
N SER A 99 -11.54 9.85 17.68
CA SER A 99 -12.70 10.35 16.92
C SER A 99 -12.82 9.71 15.53
N ALA A 100 -12.39 8.46 15.36
CA ALA A 100 -12.79 7.67 14.21
C ALA A 100 -14.23 7.17 14.43
N HIS A 101 -14.95 6.96 13.33
CA HIS A 101 -16.31 6.42 13.35
C HIS A 101 -16.30 4.91 13.09
N GLN A 102 -15.25 4.43 12.45
CA GLN A 102 -15.09 3.03 12.08
C GLN A 102 -13.63 2.60 12.25
N TYR A 103 -13.48 1.32 12.58
CA TYR A 103 -12.19 0.65 12.68
C TYR A 103 -12.09 -0.42 11.60
N GLY A 104 -11.07 -0.33 10.76
CA GLY A 104 -10.66 -1.39 9.83
C GLY A 104 -9.34 -1.98 10.30
N TYR A 105 -9.22 -3.29 10.25
CA TYR A 105 -7.99 -3.97 10.63
C TYR A 105 -7.73 -5.21 9.80
N ASP A 106 -6.46 -5.58 9.71
CA ASP A 106 -6.01 -6.85 9.13
C ASP A 106 -4.65 -7.23 9.74
N TYR A 107 -4.21 -8.47 9.50
CA TYR A 107 -2.89 -8.95 9.87
C TYR A 107 -2.34 -9.91 8.82
N HIS A 108 -1.05 -9.78 8.52
CA HIS A 108 -0.41 -10.49 7.43
C HIS A 108 0.88 -11.17 7.86
N ASP A 109 1.15 -12.33 7.28
CA ASP A 109 2.39 -13.10 7.44
C ASP A 109 2.78 -13.43 8.90
N CYS A 110 1.79 -13.64 9.76
CA CYS A 110 2.01 -14.28 11.06
C CYS A 110 2.37 -15.76 10.84
N LYS A 111 3.60 -16.14 11.22
CA LYS A 111 4.18 -17.47 10.94
C LYS A 111 3.95 -18.47 12.08
N ILE A 112 3.68 -17.99 13.28
CA ILE A 112 3.50 -18.82 14.49
C ILE A 112 2.25 -18.39 15.27
N GLU A 113 1.68 -19.32 16.05
CA GLU A 113 0.48 -19.07 16.84
C GLU A 113 0.64 -17.91 17.83
N GLU A 114 1.82 -17.76 18.43
CA GLU A 114 2.11 -16.68 19.38
C GLU A 114 1.97 -15.29 18.72
N GLN A 115 2.40 -15.15 17.47
CA GLN A 115 2.27 -13.92 16.69
C GLN A 115 0.80 -13.58 16.43
N ILE A 116 -0.03 -14.58 16.14
CA ILE A 116 -1.48 -14.41 15.93
C ILE A 116 -2.14 -13.95 17.23
N LYS A 117 -1.82 -14.61 18.36
CA LYS A 117 -2.37 -14.25 19.68
C LYS A 117 -2.02 -12.82 20.07
N LYS A 118 -0.74 -12.43 19.91
CA LYS A 118 -0.30 -11.07 20.23
C LYS A 118 -0.91 -10.03 19.28
N SER A 119 -1.09 -10.38 18.00
CA SER A 119 -1.78 -9.53 17.03
C SER A 119 -3.25 -9.32 17.40
N GLN A 120 -3.95 -10.38 17.79
CA GLN A 120 -5.33 -10.30 18.26
C GLN A 120 -5.44 -9.44 19.52
N GLU A 121 -4.59 -9.69 20.54
CA GLU A 121 -4.52 -8.88 21.76
C GLU A 121 -4.36 -7.39 21.44
N PHE A 122 -3.41 -7.06 20.55
CA PHE A 122 -3.19 -5.68 20.15
C PHE A 122 -4.36 -5.08 19.38
N LEU A 123 -4.89 -5.76 18.36
CA LEU A 123 -5.93 -5.22 17.47
C LEU A 123 -7.28 -5.06 18.17
N SER A 124 -7.54 -5.83 19.23
CA SER A 124 -8.74 -5.68 20.07
C SER A 124 -8.74 -4.36 20.85
N VAL A 125 -7.59 -3.87 21.30
CA VAL A 125 -7.53 -2.65 22.14
C VAL A 125 -8.08 -1.41 21.41
N PRO A 126 -7.66 -1.07 20.18
CA PRO A 126 -8.26 0.03 19.42
C PRO A 126 -9.75 -0.13 19.17
N ALA A 127 -10.23 -1.36 18.93
CA ALA A 127 -11.65 -1.63 18.69
C ALA A 127 -12.47 -1.31 19.94
N ASP A 128 -12.07 -1.85 21.10
CA ASP A 128 -12.74 -1.64 22.38
C ASP A 128 -12.71 -0.16 22.79
N VAL A 129 -11.58 0.51 22.57
CA VAL A 129 -11.42 1.94 22.87
C VAL A 129 -12.31 2.81 22.00
N LEU A 130 -12.53 2.45 20.73
CA LEU A 130 -13.34 3.24 19.81
C LEU A 130 -14.77 3.36 20.32
N ASP A 131 -15.33 2.27 20.84
CA ASP A 131 -16.70 2.20 21.35
C ASP A 131 -16.94 3.11 22.56
N ILE A 132 -15.90 3.39 23.34
CA ILE A 132 -15.98 4.20 24.58
C ILE A 132 -15.18 5.49 24.52
N TRP A 133 -14.65 5.89 23.36
CA TRP A 133 -13.68 6.99 23.24
C TRP A 133 -14.14 8.30 23.90
N ASP A 134 -15.41 8.66 23.73
CA ASP A 134 -16.00 9.87 24.28
C ASP A 134 -16.23 9.81 25.80
N MET A 135 -16.19 8.62 26.38
CA MET A 135 -16.30 8.38 27.83
C MET A 135 -14.93 8.34 28.52
N ILE A 136 -13.83 8.21 27.76
CA ILE A 136 -12.47 8.13 28.31
C ILE A 136 -11.98 9.54 28.68
N GLU A 137 -11.59 9.70 29.94
CA GLU A 137 -11.01 10.94 30.45
C GLU A 137 -9.63 11.23 29.84
N ILE A 138 -9.26 12.51 29.77
CA ILE A 138 -7.98 12.93 29.17
C ILE A 138 -6.78 12.22 29.81
N GLY A 139 -6.78 12.01 31.14
CA GLY A 139 -5.71 11.29 31.84
C GLY A 139 -5.57 9.84 31.38
N GLN A 140 -6.69 9.12 31.27
CA GLN A 140 -6.73 7.72 30.84
C GLN A 140 -6.25 7.55 29.39
N ARG A 141 -6.36 8.59 28.54
CA ARG A 141 -5.80 8.57 27.18
C ARG A 141 -4.28 8.46 27.20
N PHE A 142 -3.58 9.07 28.16
CA PHE A 142 -2.13 8.93 28.28
C PHE A 142 -1.72 7.52 28.72
N ASP A 143 -2.49 6.90 29.60
CA ASP A 143 -2.25 5.50 30.00
C ASP A 143 -2.44 4.56 28.81
N LEU A 144 -3.50 4.77 28.03
CA LEU A 144 -3.73 4.06 26.78
C LEU A 144 -2.56 4.25 25.78
N GLU A 145 -2.06 5.48 25.59
CA GLU A 145 -0.88 5.73 24.75
C GLU A 145 0.33 4.90 25.19
N ASN A 146 0.56 4.81 26.51
CA ASN A 146 1.68 4.05 27.06
C ASN A 146 1.50 2.54 26.88
N ASP A 147 0.28 2.02 27.11
CA ASP A 147 0.00 0.60 26.99
C ASP A 147 0.05 0.13 25.53
N LEU A 148 -0.52 0.91 24.60
CA LEU A 148 -0.36 0.66 23.17
C LEU A 148 1.12 0.69 22.74
N SER A 149 1.93 1.59 23.30
CA SER A 149 3.38 1.63 23.01
C SER A 149 4.10 0.36 23.46
N LYS A 150 3.70 -0.22 24.60
CA LYS A 150 4.25 -1.51 25.07
C LYS A 150 3.87 -2.63 24.12
N LEU A 151 2.60 -2.73 23.74
CA LEU A 151 2.12 -3.76 22.81
C LEU A 151 2.78 -3.66 21.42
N ILE A 152 2.96 -2.44 20.90
CA ILE A 152 3.70 -2.20 19.65
C ILE A 152 5.14 -2.72 19.76
N LYS A 153 5.78 -2.48 20.90
CA LYS A 153 7.16 -2.95 21.15
C LYS A 153 7.22 -4.48 21.23
N GLU A 154 6.28 -5.12 21.92
CA GLU A 154 6.20 -6.58 22.01
C GLU A 154 5.99 -7.21 20.62
N LEU A 155 5.10 -6.65 19.80
CA LEU A 155 4.95 -7.06 18.39
C LEU A 155 6.27 -6.94 17.61
N ALA A 156 6.98 -5.82 17.79
CA ALA A 156 8.26 -5.57 17.12
C ALA A 156 9.35 -6.57 17.55
N GLU A 157 9.40 -6.96 18.82
CA GLU A 157 10.30 -8.01 19.33
C GLU A 157 10.02 -9.37 18.68
N MET A 158 8.76 -9.63 18.32
CA MET A 158 8.33 -10.81 17.57
C MET A 158 8.49 -10.68 16.04
N GLY A 159 9.05 -9.57 15.56
CA GLY A 159 9.26 -9.32 14.13
C GLY A 159 7.99 -8.91 13.37
N LEU A 160 7.00 -8.36 14.07
CA LEU A 160 5.79 -7.78 13.49
C LEU A 160 5.83 -6.26 13.61
N TRP A 161 5.39 -5.55 12.57
CA TRP A 161 5.31 -4.09 12.56
C TRP A 161 3.86 -3.67 12.37
N VAL A 162 3.50 -2.59 13.07
CA VAL A 162 2.18 -1.98 12.98
C VAL A 162 2.23 -0.86 11.96
N PHE A 163 1.19 -0.80 11.13
CA PHE A 163 0.96 0.25 10.17
C PHE A 163 -0.46 0.78 10.34
N GLY A 164 -0.68 2.03 9.99
CA GLY A 164 -2.03 2.57 9.95
C GLY A 164 -2.15 3.86 9.18
N ASP A 165 -3.40 4.21 8.91
CA ASP A 165 -3.79 5.43 8.23
C ASP A 165 -5.19 5.87 8.70
N ARG A 166 -5.48 7.15 8.51
CA ARG A 166 -6.78 7.75 8.83
C ARG A 166 -7.43 8.20 7.55
N GLN A 167 -8.51 7.52 7.16
CA GLN A 167 -9.24 7.83 5.94
C GLN A 167 -10.51 8.60 6.24
N VAL A 168 -10.80 9.60 5.43
CA VAL A 168 -12.02 10.41 5.52
C VAL A 168 -12.73 10.31 4.18
N ASP A 169 -13.98 9.85 4.20
CA ASP A 169 -14.80 9.79 3.00
C ASP A 169 -15.46 11.14 2.67
N ASN A 170 -16.24 11.18 1.60
CA ASN A 170 -16.94 12.39 1.16
C ASN A 170 -18.00 12.90 2.16
N ASN A 171 -18.43 12.07 3.12
CA ASN A 171 -19.42 12.39 4.13
C ASN A 171 -18.78 12.76 5.48
N ASN A 172 -17.47 13.02 5.50
CA ASN A 172 -16.67 13.19 6.73
C ASN A 172 -16.69 11.96 7.65
N TRP A 173 -17.07 10.78 7.14
CA TRP A 173 -16.94 9.54 7.89
C TRP A 173 -15.48 9.17 7.98
N VAL A 174 -15.02 8.93 9.20
CA VAL A 174 -13.61 8.67 9.45
C VAL A 174 -13.38 7.20 9.77
N THR A 175 -12.57 6.53 8.97
CA THR A 175 -12.13 5.16 9.21
C THR A 175 -10.67 5.16 9.67
N ALA A 176 -10.42 4.64 10.86
CA ALA A 176 -9.08 4.30 11.32
C ALA A 176 -8.72 2.92 10.79
N ILE A 177 -7.64 2.83 10.00
CA ILE A 177 -7.13 1.57 9.48
C ILE A 177 -5.85 1.22 10.23
N VAL A 178 -5.78 0.03 10.80
CA VAL A 178 -4.62 -0.47 11.54
C VAL A 178 -4.33 -1.90 11.10
N GLU A 179 -3.16 -2.12 10.53
CA GLU A 179 -2.75 -3.41 10.01
C GLU A 179 -1.41 -3.84 10.59
N ILE A 180 -1.23 -5.15 10.74
CA ILE A 180 0.02 -5.75 11.21
C ILE A 180 0.67 -6.53 10.07
N TYR A 181 1.96 -6.30 9.86
CA TYR A 181 2.74 -7.04 8.87
C TYR A 181 3.97 -7.66 9.52
N SER A 182 4.38 -8.84 9.05
CA SER A 182 5.76 -9.29 9.30
C SER A 182 6.74 -8.26 8.76
N LYS A 183 7.81 -7.96 9.52
CA LYS A 183 8.87 -7.02 9.11
C LYS A 183 9.53 -7.36 7.77
N ASP A 184 9.43 -8.62 7.36
CA ASP A 184 10.01 -9.15 6.11
C ASP A 184 8.99 -9.17 4.95
N ASN A 185 7.77 -8.65 5.16
CA ASN A 185 6.76 -8.64 4.11
C ASN A 185 7.20 -7.75 2.92
N PRO A 186 7.13 -8.25 1.67
CA PRO A 186 7.64 -7.55 0.49
C PRO A 186 6.86 -6.28 0.09
N LEU A 187 5.65 -6.08 0.62
CA LEU A 187 4.86 -4.86 0.45
C LEU A 187 5.44 -3.69 1.25
N ILE A 188 6.26 -3.97 2.28
CA ILE A 188 6.88 -2.92 3.08
C ILE A 188 8.00 -2.25 2.29
N GLN A 189 7.81 -0.97 1.96
CA GLN A 189 8.79 -0.16 1.25
C GLN A 189 9.33 0.95 2.13
N LYS A 190 10.67 1.05 2.23
CA LYS A 190 11.32 2.18 2.90
C LYS A 190 11.35 3.37 1.93
N VAL A 191 10.52 4.36 2.19
CA VAL A 191 10.46 5.59 1.39
C VAL A 191 11.22 6.70 2.10
N LYS A 192 12.15 7.36 1.39
CA LYS A 192 12.69 8.66 1.81
C LYS A 192 11.83 9.73 1.16
N PHE A 193 10.98 10.39 1.93
CA PHE A 193 10.21 11.51 1.42
C PHE A 193 11.13 12.72 1.26
N ASP A 194 11.29 13.20 0.02
CA ASP A 194 11.79 14.54 -0.22
C ASP A 194 10.69 15.53 0.20
N LYS A 195 11.04 16.52 1.03
CA LYS A 195 10.05 17.45 1.63
C LYS A 195 9.26 18.23 0.58
N ASP A 196 9.80 18.34 -0.63
CA ASP A 196 9.19 19.05 -1.75
C ASP A 196 8.06 18.28 -2.44
N LEU A 197 7.92 16.96 -2.20
CA LEU A 197 6.85 16.13 -2.78
C LEU A 197 5.51 16.26 -2.05
N MET A 198 5.49 16.76 -0.80
CA MET A 198 4.27 16.93 0.01
C MET A 198 3.58 18.29 -0.22
N GLN A 199 4.15 19.16 -1.06
CA GLN A 199 3.50 20.41 -1.46
C GLN A 199 2.87 20.29 -2.85
N LYS A 200 1.61 19.85 -2.88
CA LYS A 200 0.52 20.16 -3.84
C LYS A 200 -0.62 19.17 -3.53
N SER A 201 -1.81 19.57 -3.12
CA SER A 201 -2.67 20.60 -3.72
C SER A 201 -3.27 21.55 -2.67
N LYS A 202 -3.22 22.85 -2.98
CA LYS A 202 -4.23 23.81 -2.51
C LYS A 202 -5.47 23.69 -3.37
#